data_AF-A0A497QQF7-F1
#
_entry.id   AF-A0A497QQF7-F1
#
_cell.length_a   1.000
_cell.length_b   1.000
_cell.length_c   1.000
_cell.angle_alpha   90.00
_cell.angle_beta   90.00
_cell.angle_gamma   90.00
#
_symmetry.space_group_name_H-M   'P 1'
#
loop_
_entity.id
_entity.type
_entity.pdbx_description
1 polymer ?
#
loop_
_entity_poly.entity_id
_entity_poly.type
_entity_poly.pdbx_seq_one_letter_code
_entity_poly.pdbx_strand_id
1 'polypeptide(L)'
;MWFAENKSWSQFRRSLGGFSAIVCKDGSTVWAEDQYGKTIAQGKAGVDDASVIQSAINNTPNFGVCKLMGNFTINSPIKVDAYKVLDLE
;
A
#
# COMPACT_ATOMS: atom_id res chain seq x y z
N MET A 1 10.99 -1.09 -11.64
CA MET A 1 10.27 -0.21 -10.70
C MET A 1 9.66 0.91 -11.54
N TRP A 2 8.35 0.87 -11.79
CA TRP A 2 7.68 1.76 -12.74
C TRP A 2 6.92 2.84 -11.97
N PHE A 3 7.63 3.85 -11.49
CA PHE A 3 6.98 5.04 -10.93
C PHE A 3 7.55 6.24 -11.66
N ALA A 4 6.97 6.50 -12.84
CA ALA A 4 7.16 7.69 -13.68
C ALA A 4 8.62 8.13 -13.90
N GLU A 5 9.14 7.94 -15.11
CA GLU A 5 10.51 8.31 -15.54
C GLU A 5 10.94 9.76 -15.25
N ASN A 6 10.04 10.63 -14.78
CA ASN A 6 10.28 12.05 -14.52
C ASN A 6 9.77 12.59 -13.15
N LYS A 7 9.34 11.75 -12.19
CA LYS A 7 8.89 12.22 -10.85
C LYS A 7 9.52 11.41 -9.71
N SER A 8 9.91 12.09 -8.63
CA SER A 8 10.34 11.38 -7.42
C SER A 8 9.17 10.65 -6.76
N TRP A 9 9.45 9.57 -6.03
CA TRP A 9 8.45 8.86 -5.21
C TRP A 9 7.65 9.82 -4.32
N SER A 10 8.33 10.79 -3.71
CA SER A 10 7.70 11.80 -2.85
C SER A 10 6.73 12.72 -3.57
N GLN A 11 6.99 13.06 -4.82
CA GLN A 11 6.08 13.84 -5.65
C GLN A 11 4.90 13.00 -6.14
N PHE A 12 5.16 11.75 -6.52
CA PHE A 12 4.12 10.83 -6.97
C PHE A 12 3.08 10.59 -5.88
N ARG A 13 3.51 10.24 -4.66
CA ARG A 13 2.56 10.02 -3.55
C ARG A 13 1.69 11.23 -3.26
N ARG A 14 2.25 12.45 -3.33
CA ARG A 14 1.46 13.69 -3.16
C ARG A 14 0.40 13.89 -4.24
N SER A 15 0.57 13.28 -5.41
CA SER A 15 -0.41 13.35 -6.50
C SER A 15 -1.55 12.33 -6.41
N LEU A 16 -1.44 11.32 -5.53
CA LEU A 16 -2.46 10.27 -5.35
C LEU A 16 -3.69 10.74 -4.55
N GLY A 17 -3.72 12.01 -4.12
CA GLY A 17 -4.78 12.53 -3.26
C GLY A 17 -4.62 12.11 -1.80
N GLY A 18 -5.72 12.21 -1.03
CA GLY A 18 -5.73 11.87 0.39
C GLY A 18 -5.79 10.37 0.61
N PHE A 19 -4.74 9.80 1.21
CA PHE A 19 -4.71 8.43 1.70
C PHE A 19 -4.07 8.40 3.08
N SER A 20 -4.39 7.39 3.88
CA SER A 20 -3.81 7.20 5.21
C SER A 20 -2.65 6.21 5.18
N ALA A 21 -2.76 5.17 4.35
CA ALA A 21 -1.70 4.21 4.07
C ALA A 21 -1.72 3.84 2.58
N ILE A 22 -0.55 3.46 2.07
CA ILE A 22 -0.37 3.01 0.70
C ILE A 22 0.48 1.74 0.66
N VAL A 23 0.08 0.76 -0.15
CA VAL A 23 0.84 -0.44 -0.45
C VAL A 23 1.34 -0.34 -1.88
N CYS A 24 2.64 -0.52 -2.05
CA CYS A 24 3.32 -0.45 -3.33
C CYS A 24 4.20 -1.67 -3.55
N LYS A 25 4.51 -1.91 -4.82
CA LYS A 25 5.29 -3.06 -5.24
C LYS A 25 6.27 -2.67 -6.32
N ASP A 26 7.46 -3.25 -6.24
CA ASP A 26 8.44 -3.33 -7.30
C ASP A 26 8.67 -4.82 -7.63
N GLY A 27 9.37 -5.10 -8.72
CA GLY A 27 9.55 -6.47 -9.21
C GLY A 27 10.12 -7.47 -8.20
N SER A 28 10.68 -7.02 -7.07
CA SER A 28 11.24 -7.85 -6.00
C SER A 28 10.65 -7.61 -4.60
N THR A 29 10.05 -6.44 -4.35
CA THR A 29 9.70 -5.94 -3.01
C THR A 29 8.26 -5.45 -3.01
N VAL A 30 7.52 -5.80 -1.97
CA VAL A 30 6.24 -5.19 -1.63
C VAL A 30 6.40 -4.44 -0.31
N TRP A 31 5.90 -3.22 -0.21
CA TRP A 31 6.03 -2.43 1.00
C TRP A 31 4.79 -1.58 1.24
N ALA A 32 4.57 -1.25 2.51
CA ALA A 32 3.51 -0.38 2.97
C ALA A 32 4.10 0.85 3.62
N GLU A 33 3.55 2.03 3.32
CA GLU A 33 3.93 3.31 3.91
C GLU A 33 2.69 4.07 4.42
N ASP A 34 2.90 4.90 5.43
CA ASP A 34 1.89 5.86 5.86
C ASP A 34 1.85 7.09 4.95
N GLN A 35 0.89 7.98 5.18
CA GLN A 35 0.76 9.26 4.47
C GLN A 35 2.00 10.17 4.55
N TYR A 36 2.87 9.98 5.55
CA TYR A 36 4.10 10.74 5.73
C TYR A 36 5.30 10.13 5.00
N GLY A 37 5.17 8.91 4.48
CA GLY A 37 6.23 8.14 3.83
C GLY A 37 7.06 7.31 4.81
N LYS A 38 6.55 7.04 6.01
CA LYS A 38 7.17 6.11 6.96
C LYS A 38 6.76 4.68 6.59
N THR A 39 7.75 3.80 6.47
CA THR A 39 7.50 2.38 6.23
C THR A 39 6.75 1.74 7.41
N ILE A 40 5.63 1.11 7.10
CA ILE A 40 4.79 0.33 8.03
C ILE A 40 5.26 -1.13 8.02
N ALA A 41 5.41 -1.70 6.82
CA ALA A 41 5.80 -3.09 6.60
C ALA A 41 6.50 -3.26 5.26
N GLN A 42 7.29 -4.33 5.12
CA GLN A 42 7.94 -4.71 3.87
C GLN A 42 8.03 -6.23 3.76
N GLY A 43 7.97 -6.74 2.54
CA GLY A 43 7.98 -8.16 2.23
C GLY A 43 8.51 -8.42 0.82
N LYS A 44 8.71 -9.70 0.51
CA LYS A 44 9.15 -10.14 -0.82
C LYS A 44 7.96 -10.26 -1.76
N ALA A 45 8.05 -9.60 -2.91
CA ALA A 45 7.02 -9.66 -3.95
C ALA A 45 6.80 -11.08 -4.48
N GLY A 46 5.54 -11.46 -4.69
CA GLY A 46 5.17 -12.61 -5.53
C GLY A 46 5.06 -13.96 -4.81
N VAL A 47 5.17 -13.98 -3.48
CA VAL A 47 4.87 -15.17 -2.66
C VAL A 47 3.49 -15.01 -2.02
N ASP A 48 3.37 -14.15 -1.01
CA ASP A 48 2.10 -13.76 -0.39
C ASP A 48 2.23 -12.34 0.13
N ASP A 49 1.65 -11.40 -0.60
CA ASP A 49 1.68 -9.96 -0.29
C ASP A 49 0.65 -9.61 0.81
N ALA A 50 -0.18 -10.58 1.23
CA ALA A 50 -1.28 -10.37 2.17
C ALA A 50 -0.84 -9.83 3.53
N SER A 51 0.32 -10.25 4.03
CA SER A 51 0.86 -9.78 5.32
C SER A 51 1.19 -8.28 5.32
N VAL A 52 1.73 -7.77 4.20
CA VAL A 52 2.05 -6.35 4.02
C VAL A 52 0.78 -5.53 3.84
N ILE A 53 -0.18 -6.03 3.06
CA ILE A 53 -1.50 -5.41 2.89
C ILE A 53 -2.24 -5.32 4.23
N GLN A 54 -2.28 -6.41 5.00
CA GLN A 54 -2.94 -6.42 6.29
C GLN A 54 -2.29 -5.43 7.27
N SER A 55 -0.96 -5.30 7.22
CA SER A 55 -0.24 -4.31 8.04
C SER A 55 -0.62 -2.88 7.69
N ALA A 56 -0.80 -2.56 6.40
CA ALA A 56 -1.28 -1.26 5.95
C ALA A 56 -2.71 -0.96 6.42
N ILE A 57 -3.62 -1.93 6.29
CA ILE A 57 -5.01 -1.81 6.75
C ILE A 57 -5.08 -1.62 8.27
N ASN A 58 -4.25 -2.35 9.02
CA ASN A 58 -4.20 -2.23 10.48
C ASN A 58 -3.69 -0.85 10.92
N ASN A 59 -2.79 -0.25 10.14
CA ASN A 59 -2.28 1.10 10.41
C ASN A 59 -3.24 2.21 9.94
N THR A 60 -4.16 1.90 9.03
CA THR A 60 -5.17 2.84 8.55
C THR A 60 -6.17 3.16 9.67
N PRO A 61 -6.38 4.44 10.00
CA PRO A 61 -7.37 4.83 11.01
C PRO A 61 -8.80 4.57 10.53
N ASN A 62 -9.76 4.62 11.46
CA ASN A 62 -11.17 4.58 11.10
C ASN A 62 -11.51 5.75 10.18
N PHE A 63 -12.34 5.52 9.17
CA PHE A 63 -12.65 6.45 8.08
C PHE A 63 -11.45 6.82 7.19
N GLY A 64 -10.34 6.10 7.34
CA GLY A 64 -9.15 6.23 6.50
C GLY A 64 -9.22 5.41 5.21
N VAL A 65 -8.33 5.76 4.27
CA VAL A 65 -8.21 5.10 2.97
C VAL A 65 -6.86 4.40 2.91
N CYS A 66 -6.89 3.11 2.57
CA CYS A 66 -5.72 2.30 2.25
C CYS A 66 -5.66 2.07 0.74
N LYS A 67 -4.68 2.67 0.06
CA LYS A 67 -4.48 2.51 -1.39
C LYS A 67 -3.57 1.33 -1.69
N LEU A 68 -3.95 0.47 -2.62
CA LEU A 68 -3.12 -0.62 -3.14
C LEU A 68 -2.77 -0.31 -4.58
N MET A 69 -1.48 -0.11 -4.85
CA MET A 69 -0.99 0.25 -6.18
C MET A 69 -0.31 -0.96 -6.85
N GLY A 70 -0.98 -1.52 -7.85
CA GLY A 70 -0.45 -2.59 -8.69
C GLY A 70 -0.95 -4.00 -8.33
N ASN A 71 -0.24 -5.01 -8.84
CA ASN A 71 -0.70 -6.40 -8.79
C ASN A 71 -0.13 -7.15 -7.57
N PHE A 72 -1.02 -7.62 -6.70
CA PHE A 72 -0.66 -8.33 -5.47
C PHE A 72 -1.06 -9.81 -5.52
N THR A 73 -0.17 -10.68 -5.03
CA THR A 73 -0.46 -12.10 -4.84
C THR A 73 -1.04 -12.28 -3.43
N ILE A 74 -2.29 -12.73 -3.33
CA ILE A 74 -2.99 -12.92 -2.06
C ILE A 74 -3.32 -14.40 -1.92
N ASN A 75 -2.62 -15.08 -1.01
CA ASN A 75 -2.90 -16.49 -0.67
C ASN A 75 -3.61 -16.63 0.68
N SER A 76 -3.55 -15.58 1.51
CA SER A 76 -4.19 -15.51 2.81
C SER A 76 -5.37 -14.51 2.79
N PRO A 77 -6.46 -14.75 3.52
CA PRO A 77 -7.59 -13.82 3.56
C PRO A 77 -7.19 -12.45 4.11
N ILE A 78 -7.72 -11.39 3.51
CA ILE A 78 -7.56 -10.00 3.98
C ILE A 78 -8.78 -9.60 4.80
N LYS A 79 -8.54 -9.08 6.00
CA LYS A 79 -9.58 -8.52 6.86
C LYS A 79 -9.60 -7.00 6.73
N VAL A 80 -10.71 -6.47 6.22
CA VAL A 80 -11.00 -5.03 6.21
C VAL A 80 -11.93 -4.72 7.38
N ASP A 81 -11.46 -3.91 8.33
CA ASP A 81 -12.29 -3.50 9.46
C ASP A 81 -13.38 -2.51 9.01
N ALA A 82 -14.46 -2.42 9.80
CA ALA A 82 -15.53 -1.47 9.57
C ALA A 82 -14.99 -0.03 9.47
N TYR A 83 -15.62 0.78 8.60
CA TYR A 83 -15.27 2.17 8.35
C TYR A 83 -13.93 2.42 7.66
N LYS A 84 -13.24 1.39 7.14
CA LYS A 84 -12.04 1.58 6.32
C LYS A 84 -12.39 1.43 4.84
N VAL A 85 -11.77 2.24 4.00
CA VAL A 85 -11.89 2.12 2.55
C VAL A 85 -10.62 1.48 2.01
N LEU A 86 -10.79 0.38 1.28
CA LEU A 86 -9.73 -0.22 0.49
C LEU A 86 -9.89 0.26 -0.95
N ASP A 87 -8.91 1.01 -1.42
CA ASP A 87 -8.90 1.59 -2.76
C ASP A 87 -7.88 0.83 -3.63
N LEU A 88 -8.35 0.26 -4.73
CA LEU A 88 -7.58 -0.65 -5.58
C LEU A 88 -7.31 0.05 -6.92
N GLU A 89 -6.04 0.35 -7.21
CA GLU A 89 -5.58 1.04 -8.43
C GLU A 89 -4.64 0.19 -9.28
#